data_AF-A0A829H3P7-F1
#
_entry.id   AF-A0A829H3P7-F1
#
_cell.length_a   1.000
_cell.length_b   1.000
_cell.length_c   1.000
_cell.angle_alpha   90.00
_cell.angle_beta   90.00
_cell.angle_gamma   90.00
#
_symmetry.space_group_name_H-M   'P 1'
#
loop_
_entity.id
_entity.type
_entity.pdbx_description
1 polymer ?
#
loop_
_entity_poly.entity_id
_entity_poly.type
_entity_poly.pdbx_seq_one_letter_code
_entity_poly.pdbx_strand_id
1 'polypeptide(L)' 'MGTRFLPATKALAKEMLPIVDKPTIQFIVEEAKASGIEDILIIEGKSKCSIEDHFDSAPELEQNLASNNL' A
#
# COMPACT_ATOMS: atom_id res chain seq x y z
N MET A 1 2.68 -16.71 -3.67
CA MET A 1 3.95 -16.76 -2.90
C MET A 1 5.03 -16.02 -3.68
N GLY A 2 5.60 -14.95 -3.12
CA GLY A 2 6.56 -14.05 -3.79
C GLY A 2 7.99 -14.56 -3.87
N THR A 3 8.20 -15.85 -4.13
CA THR A 3 9.50 -16.53 -3.95
C THR A 3 10.68 -15.96 -4.75
N ARG A 4 10.39 -15.21 -5.83
CA ARG A 4 11.41 -14.50 -6.65
C ARG A 4 12.06 -13.31 -5.94
N PHE A 5 11.46 -12.83 -4.86
CA PHE A 5 11.91 -11.65 -4.11
C PHE A 5 12.26 -12.01 -2.66
N LEU A 6 12.59 -13.28 -2.40
CA LEU A 6 13.18 -13.67 -1.14
C LEU A 6 14.61 -13.11 -1.03
N PRO A 7 15.04 -12.68 0.17
CA PRO A 7 14.35 -12.81 1.45
C PRO A 7 13.32 -11.70 1.76
N ALA A 8 13.27 -10.62 0.99
CA ALA A 8 12.47 -9.43 1.29
C ALA A 8 10.96 -9.75 1.46
N THR A 9 10.43 -10.63 0.63
CA THR A 9 9.00 -11.00 0.67
C THR A 9 8.65 -12.10 1.67
N LYS A 10 9.56 -12.41 2.59
CA LYS A 10 9.30 -13.33 3.71
C LYS A 10 8.41 -12.67 4.77
N ALA A 11 8.58 -11.37 4.99
CA ALA A 11 7.87 -10.60 6.01
C ALA A 11 6.89 -9.58 5.42
N LEU A 12 7.18 -9.07 4.22
CA LEU A 12 6.35 -8.07 3.53
C LEU A 12 5.70 -8.66 2.28
N ALA A 13 4.50 -8.19 1.95
CA ALA A 13 3.88 -8.48 0.66
C ALA A 13 4.76 -7.92 -0.48
N LYS A 14 4.90 -8.66 -1.59
CA LYS A 14 5.71 -8.19 -2.74
C LYS A 14 5.14 -6.90 -3.33
N GLU A 15 3.82 -6.74 -3.23
CA GLU A 15 3.05 -5.58 -3.68
C GLU A 15 3.35 -4.32 -2.83
N MET A 16 3.87 -4.51 -1.61
CA MET A 16 4.27 -3.46 -0.68
C MET A 16 5.75 -3.10 -0.74
N LEU A 17 6.53 -3.72 -1.64
CA LEU A 17 7.92 -3.32 -1.83
C LEU A 17 7.97 -1.89 -2.38
N PRO A 18 8.73 -0.98 -1.76
CA PRO A 18 8.79 0.40 -2.20
C PRO A 18 9.63 0.54 -3.47
N ILE A 19 9.14 1.36 -4.41
CA ILE A 19 9.93 1.92 -5.50
C ILE A 19 10.24 3.35 -5.06
N VAL A 20 11.50 3.61 -4.73
CA VAL A 20 11.96 4.84 -4.07
C VAL A 20 11.28 5.00 -2.69
N ASP A 21 10.19 5.74 -2.61
CA ASP A 21 9.46 6.09 -1.38
C ASP A 21 8.01 5.58 -1.36
N LYS A 22 7.51 5.09 -2.51
CA LYS A 22 6.11 4.71 -2.69
C LYS A 22 5.96 3.19 -2.87
N PRO A 23 5.03 2.52 -2.16
CA PRO A 23 4.75 1.10 -2.37
C PRO A 23 4.32 0.81 -3.81
N THR A 24 4.73 -0.33 -4.36
CA THR A 24 4.44 -0.70 -5.76
C THR A 24 2.94 -0.69 -6.06
N ILE A 25 2.09 -1.16 -5.13
CA ILE A 25 0.63 -1.19 -5.28
C ILE A 25 0.01 0.20 -5.46
N GLN A 26 0.60 1.23 -4.87
CA GLN A 26 0.12 2.61 -4.98
C GLN A 26 0.18 3.11 -6.44
N PHE A 27 1.22 2.75 -7.19
CA PHE A 27 1.32 3.12 -8.61
C PHE A 27 0.20 2.49 -9.44
N ILE A 28 -0.14 1.22 -9.15
CA ILE A 28 -1.22 0.50 -9.85
C ILE A 28 -2.57 1.16 -9.58
N VAL A 29 -2.82 1.53 -8.31
CA VAL A 29 -4.05 2.23 -7.91
C VAL A 29 -4.15 3.62 -8.54
N GLU A 30 -3.06 4.38 -8.57
CA GLU A 30 -3.01 5.70 -9.20
C GLU A 30 -3.25 5.63 -10.71
N GLU A 31 -2.68 4.63 -11.39
CA GLU A 31 -2.90 4.38 -12.81
C GLU A 31 -4.35 3.98 -13.09
N ALA A 32 -4.91 3.07 -12.30
CA ALA A 32 -6.32 2.67 -12.40
C ALA A 32 -7.26 3.88 -12.22
N LYS A 33 -7.01 4.71 -11.21
CA LYS A 33 -7.75 5.95 -10.97
C LYS A 33 -7.63 6.92 -12.15
N ALA A 34 -6.43 7.10 -12.71
CA ALA A 34 -6.21 7.94 -13.88
C ALA A 34 -6.95 7.43 -15.14
N SER A 35 -7.23 6.12 -15.21
CA SER A 35 -8.05 5.51 -16.26
C SER A 35 -9.57 5.59 -16.04
N GLY A 36 -10.01 6.18 -14.93
CA GLY A 36 -11.43 6.34 -14.59
C GLY A 36 -12.05 5.16 -13.84
N ILE A 37 -11.23 4.28 -13.24
CA ILE A 37 -11.72 3.21 -12.36
C ILE A 37 -11.95 3.78 -10.96
N GLU A 38 -13.18 3.69 -10.48
CA GLU A 38 -13.58 4.19 -9.15
C GLU A 38 -13.51 3.09 -8.07
N ASP A 39 -13.88 1.86 -8.44
CA ASP A 39 -13.92 0.73 -7.52
C ASP A 39 -12.76 -0.25 -7.79
N ILE A 40 -11.93 -0.48 -6.77
CA ILE A 40 -10.78 -1.40 -6.85
C ILE A 40 -10.96 -2.50 -5.81
N LEU A 41 -11.11 -3.73 -6.27
CA LEU A 41 -11.18 -4.92 -5.41
C LEU A 41 -9.79 -5.57 -5.30
N ILE A 42 -9.22 -5.58 -4.09
CA ILE A 42 -7.95 -6.23 -3.81
C ILE A 42 -8.23 -7.63 -3.22
N ILE A 43 -7.64 -8.67 -3.82
CA ILE A 43 -7.74 -10.05 -3.31
C ILE A 43 -6.45 -10.40 -2.59
N GLU A 44 -6.54 -10.57 -1.28
CA GLU A 44 -5.39 -10.85 -0.42
C GLU A 44 -5.40 -12.25 0.18
N GLY A 45 -4.21 -12.71 0.57
CA GLY A 45 -4.05 -13.94 1.34
C GLY A 45 -4.09 -13.65 2.85
N LYS A 46 -4.54 -14.61 3.64
CA LYS A 46 -4.76 -14.53 5.11
C LYS A 46 -3.60 -13.96 5.95
N SER A 47 -2.38 -13.88 5.40
CA SER A 47 -1.17 -13.42 6.10
C SER A 47 -0.66 -12.04 5.62
N LYS A 48 -1.48 -11.22 4.94
CA LYS A 48 -1.01 -10.03 4.21
C LYS A 48 -1.78 -8.71 4.48
N CYS A 49 -2.27 -8.45 5.68
CA CYS A 49 -3.01 -7.22 6.04
C CYS A 49 -2.29 -5.88 5.72
N SER A 50 -1.00 -5.91 5.41
CA SER A 50 -0.20 -4.71 5.09
C SER A 50 -0.71 -3.85 3.93
N ILE A 51 -1.47 -4.42 2.99
CA ILE A 51 -2.00 -3.65 1.85
C ILE A 51 -3.29 -2.92 2.27
N GLU A 52 -4.19 -3.59 2.99
CA GLU A 52 -5.36 -2.97 3.63
C GLU A 52 -4.92 -1.81 4.54
N ASP A 53 -3.97 -2.05 5.45
CA ASP A 53 -3.43 -1.03 6.37
C ASP A 53 -2.83 0.18 5.63
N HIS A 54 -2.32 0.01 4.40
CA HIS A 54 -1.73 1.09 3.61
C HIS A 54 -2.78 2.01 2.98
N PHE A 55 -3.95 1.48 2.64
CA PHE A 55 -5.06 2.25 2.07
C PHE A 55 -6.10 2.67 3.11
N ASP A 56 -5.97 2.21 4.35
CA ASP A 56 -6.83 2.64 5.44
C ASP A 56 -6.51 4.08 5.86
N SER A 57 -7.52 4.77 6.39
CA SER A 57 -7.35 6.13 6.88
C SER A 57 -6.60 6.12 8.20
N ALA A 58 -5.64 7.04 8.39
CA ALA A 58 -4.89 7.17 9.63
C ALA A 58 -5.24 8.49 10.35
N PRO A 59 -6.48 8.64 10.87
CA PRO A 59 -6.99 9.93 11.33
C PRO A 59 -6.17 10.54 12.47
N GLU A 60 -5.61 9.72 13.36
CA GLU A 60 -4.75 10.20 14.45
C GLU A 60 -3.42 10.78 13.91
N LEU A 61 -2.81 10.12 12.93
CA LEU A 61 -1.58 10.59 12.29
C LEU A 61 -1.83 11.88 11.49
N GLU A 62 -2.93 11.92 10.73
CA GLU A 62 -3.35 13.09 9.95
C GLU A 62 -3.63 14.30 10.85
N GLN A 63 -4.32 14.11 11.97
CA GLN A 63 -4.56 15.18 12.96
C GLN A 63 -3.25 15.67 13.58
N ASN A 64 -2.34 14.77 13.93
CA ASN A 64 -1.03 15.13 14.48
C ASN A 64 -0.17 15.90 13.46
N LEU A 65 -0.19 15.53 12.18
CA LEU A 65 0.51 16.25 11.11
C LEU A 65 -0.12 17.62 10.85
N ALA A 66 -1.44 17.72 10.82
CA ALA A 66 -2.15 18.99 10.67
C ALA A 66 -1.92 19.94 11.85
N SER A 67 -1.71 19.39 13.06
CA SER A 67 -1.46 20.17 14.28
C SER A 67 0.00 20.57 14.46
N ASN A 68 0.96 19.74 14.01
CA ASN A 68 2.40 19.98 14.09
C ASN A 68 2.99 20.60 12.82
N ASN A 69 2.22 21.40 12.08
CA ASN A 69 2.70 22.06 10.86
C ASN A 69 4.02 22.82 11.10
N LEU A 70 5.05 22.40 10.36
CA LEU A 70 6.11 23.27 9.83
C LEU A 70 5.49 24.45 9.04
#